data_AF-A0AAP5QTF4-F1
#
_entry.id   AF-A0AAP5QTF4-F1
#
_cell.length_a   1.000
_cell.length_b   1.000
_cell.length_c   1.000
_cell.angle_alpha   90.00
_cell.angle_beta   90.00
_cell.angle_gamma   90.00
#
_symmetry.space_group_name_H-M   'P 1'
#
loop_
_entity.id
_entity.type
_entity.pdbx_description
1 polymer ?
#
loop_
_entity_poly.entity_id
_entity_poly.type
_entity_poly.pdbx_seq_one_letter_code
_entity_poly.pdbx_strand_id
1 'polypeptide(L)' 'MIRVYQKGDSQYNNLTAAWSKMTRYEKEKYQVETIILAPSQQRENVDLITKALNGDEVERFTSVVPCLMVCVLEKKAQI' A
#
# COMPACT_ATOMS: atom_id res chain seq x y z
N MET A 1 7.87 7.20 -12.44
CA MET A 1 6.51 7.71 -12.23
C MET A 1 5.96 7.06 -10.98
N ILE A 2 5.52 7.85 -9.99
CA ILE A 2 4.85 7.36 -8.79
C ILE A 2 3.34 7.44 -9.04
N ARG A 3 2.61 6.40 -8.64
CA ARG A 3 1.14 6.37 -8.67
C ARG A 3 0.61 6.08 -7.28
N VAL A 4 -0.43 6.80 -6.90
CA VAL A 4 -1.12 6.67 -5.61
C VAL A 4 -2.56 6.25 -5.92
N TYR A 5 -3.04 5.21 -5.25
CA TYR A 5 -4.39 4.66 -5.44
C TYR A 5 -5.14 4.65 -4.11
N GLN A 6 -6.37 5.14 -4.13
CA GLN A 6 -7.29 5.24 -3.00
C GLN A 6 -8.66 4.65 -3.33
N LYS A 7 -9.51 4.56 -2.30
CA LYS A 7 -10.89 4.10 -2.43
C LYS A 7 -11.67 5.01 -3.40
N GLY A 8 -11.88 4.51 -4.62
CA GLY A 8 -12.50 5.26 -5.72
C GLY A 8 -11.76 5.07 -7.05
N ASP A 9 -10.46 4.73 -7.00
CA ASP A 9 -9.69 4.42 -8.21
C ASP A 9 -10.11 3.07 -8.81
N SER A 10 -10.19 3.02 -10.14
CA SER A 10 -10.62 1.83 -10.88
C SER A 10 -9.74 0.60 -10.65
N GLN A 11 -8.46 0.81 -10.32
CA GLN A 11 -7.50 -0.26 -10.03
C GLN A 11 -7.37 -0.61 -8.55
N TYR A 12 -7.97 0.19 -7.66
CA TYR A 12 -7.82 0.04 -6.22
C TYR A 12 -8.19 -1.36 -5.75
N ASN A 13 -9.39 -1.83 -6.10
CA ASN A 13 -9.89 -3.14 -5.68
C ASN A 13 -9.00 -4.30 -6.14
N ASN A 14 -8.46 -4.22 -7.36
CA ASN A 14 -7.56 -5.23 -7.91
C ASN A 14 -6.24 -5.27 -7.11
N LEU A 15 -5.69 -4.10 -6.80
CA LEU A 15 -4.44 -3.99 -6.03
C LEU A 15 -4.63 -4.41 -4.57
N THR A 16 -5.76 -4.07 -3.95
CA THR A 16 -6.11 -4.54 -2.59
C THR A 16 -6.33 -6.05 -2.55
N ALA A 17 -6.92 -6.63 -3.59
CA ALA A 17 -7.05 -8.09 -3.72
C ALA A 17 -5.68 -8.77 -3.87
N ALA A 18 -4.75 -8.16 -4.61
CA ALA A 18 -3.37 -8.62 -4.71
C ALA A 18 -2.66 -8.54 -3.35
N TRP A 19 -2.76 -7.41 -2.65
CA TRP A 19 -2.26 -7.24 -1.29
C TRP A 19 -2.78 -8.34 -0.36
N SER A 20 -4.09 -8.61 -0.36
CA SER A 20 -4.69 -9.65 0.47
C SER A 20 -4.04 -11.02 0.23
N LYS A 21 -3.62 -11.35 -0.99
CA LYS A 21 -2.97 -12.64 -1.27
C LYS A 21 -1.52 -12.70 -0.78
N MET A 22 -0.87 -11.56 -0.59
CA MET A 22 0.57 -11.47 -0.31
C MET A 22 0.88 -11.01 1.12
N THR A 23 -0.08 -10.36 1.80
CA THR A 23 0.11 -9.75 3.11
C THR A 23 0.44 -10.77 4.19
N ARG A 24 1.29 -10.37 5.13
CA ARG A 24 1.57 -11.11 6.37
C ARG A 24 0.66 -10.68 7.52
N TYR A 25 -0.10 -9.60 7.35
CA TYR A 25 -1.00 -9.07 8.38
C TYR A 25 -2.33 -9.82 8.42
N GLU A 26 -2.94 -9.82 9.60
CA GLU A 26 -4.31 -10.33 9.81
C GLU A 26 -5.31 -9.43 9.09
N LYS A 27 -5.91 -9.95 8.01
CA LYS A 27 -6.83 -9.21 7.13
C LYS A 27 -8.12 -8.81 7.84
N GLU A 28 -8.43 -9.51 8.93
CA GLU A 28 -9.56 -9.25 9.81
C GLU A 28 -9.32 -7.97 10.63
N LYS A 29 -8.06 -7.63 10.91
CA LYS A 29 -7.66 -6.47 11.72
C LYS A 29 -7.27 -5.25 10.89
N TYR A 30 -6.82 -5.45 9.66
CA TYR A 30 -6.31 -4.36 8.81
C TYR A 30 -7.10 -4.22 7.52
N GLN A 31 -7.22 -2.98 7.05
CA GLN A 31 -7.62 -2.66 5.69
C GLN A 31 -6.56 -1.81 5.02
N VAL A 32 -6.44 -1.94 3.71
CA VAL A 32 -5.63 -1.02 2.92
C VAL A 32 -6.41 0.29 2.83
N GLU A 33 -5.72 1.41 2.99
CA GLU A 33 -6.25 2.76 2.81
C GLU A 33 -5.71 3.36 1.51
N THR A 34 -4.40 3.27 1.31
CA THR A 34 -3.70 3.82 0.14
C THR A 34 -2.66 2.83 -0.38
N ILE A 35 -2.54 2.74 -1.70
CA ILE A 35 -1.51 1.93 -2.38
C ILE A 35 -0.63 2.85 -3.22
N ILE A 36 0.68 2.78 -3.01
CA ILE A 36 1.69 3.53 -3.77
C ILE A 36 2.46 2.55 -4.64
N LEU A 37 2.48 2.79 -5.95
CA LEU A 37 3.33 2.08 -6.90
C LEU A 37 4.40 3.02 -7.44
N ALA A 38 5.66 2.64 -7.33
CA ALA A 38 6.78 3.44 -7.82
C ALA A 38 7.94 2.56 -8.28
N PRO A 39 8.82 3.05 -9.17
CA PRO A 39 10.10 2.41 -9.43
C PRO A 39 10.91 2.26 -8.13
N SER A 40 11.59 1.14 -7.93
CA SER A 40 12.36 0.88 -6.70
C SER A 40 13.44 1.94 -6.42
N GLN A 41 13.94 2.61 -7.46
CA GLN A 41 14.90 3.71 -7.38
C GLN A 41 14.32 4.97 -6.71
N GLN A 42 13.00 5.13 -6.65
CA GLN A 42 12.34 6.29 -6.02
C GLN A 42 11.88 6.01 -4.58
N ARG A 43 12.53 5.07 -3.89
CA ARG A 43 12.18 4.67 -2.52
C ARG A 43 12.10 5.86 -1.56
N GLU A 44 13.04 6.79 -1.63
CA GLU A 44 13.06 7.97 -0.75
C GLU A 44 11.80 8.84 -0.92
N ASN A 45 11.37 9.05 -2.17
CA ASN A 45 10.14 9.78 -2.45
C ASN A 45 8.90 9.05 -1.92
N VAL A 46 8.87 7.72 -2.04
CA VAL A 46 7.78 6.90 -1.50
C VAL A 46 7.72 6.97 0.03
N ASP A 47 8.87 6.95 0.70
CA ASP A 47 8.94 7.08 2.15
C ASP A 47 8.47 8.46 2.63
N LEU A 48 8.76 9.53 1.88
CA LEU A 48 8.23 10.87 2.14
C LEU A 48 6.71 10.92 2.00
N ILE A 49 6.16 10.36 0.92
CA ILE A 49 4.70 10.30 0.69
C ILE A 49 4.02 9.49 1.80
N THR A 50 4.59 8.34 2.15
CA THR A 50 4.03 7.46 3.19
C THR A 50 3.98 8.17 4.55
N LYS A 51 5.05 8.90 4.91
CA LYS A 51 5.06 9.71 6.14
C LYS A 51 4.00 10.81 6.11
N ALA A 52 3.79 11.47 4.97
CA ALA A 52 2.78 12.51 4.82
C ALA A 52 1.34 11.97 4.93
N LEU A 53 1.11 10.71 4.54
CA LEU A 53 -0.18 10.04 4.65
C LEU A 53 -0.49 9.54 6.08
N ASN A 54 0.45 9.69 7.02
CA ASN A 54 0.26 9.38 8.44
C ASN A 54 -0.27 7.95 8.73
N GLY A 55 0.14 6.99 7.90
CA GLY A 55 -0.27 5.60 8.04
C GLY A 55 0.26 4.95 9.30
N ASP A 56 -0.63 4.40 10.13
CA ASP A 56 -0.27 3.69 11.36
C ASP A 56 0.66 2.50 11.07
N GLU A 57 0.39 1.76 9.98
CA GLU A 57 1.13 0.58 9.58
C GLU A 57 1.38 0.58 8.07
N VAL A 58 2.55 0.10 7.64
CA VAL A 58 2.96 0.14 6.24
C VAL A 58 3.57 -1.19 5.83
N GLU A 59 3.01 -1.82 4.80
CA GLU A 59 3.55 -3.04 4.22
C GLU A 59 4.17 -2.78 2.84
N ARG A 60 5.38 -3.31 2.60
CA ARG A 60 6.13 -3.09 1.37
C ARG A 60 6.34 -4.41 0.63
N PHE A 61 6.08 -4.39 -0.66
CA PHE A 61 6.30 -5.52 -1.57
C PHE A 61 7.24 -5.09 -2.68
N THR A 62 8.35 -5.82 -2.83
CA THR A 62 9.26 -5.67 -3.96
C THR A 62 8.96 -6.75 -4.98
N SER A 63 8.59 -6.36 -6.20
CA SER A 63 8.45 -7.29 -7.31
C SER A 63 9.81 -7.64 -7.92
N VAL A 64 9.85 -8.67 -8.76
CA VAL A 64 11.01 -9.05 -9.58
C VAL A 64 11.29 -7.99 -10.66
N VAL A 65 10.25 -7.27 -11.08
CA VAL A 65 10.35 -6.02 -11.87
C VAL A 65 10.74 -4.89 -10.91
N PRO A 66 11.55 -3.88 -11.30
CA PRO A 66 12.04 -2.81 -10.41
C PRO A 66 10.95 -1.83 -9.98
N CYS A 67 9.90 -2.34 -9.35
CA CYS A 67 8.74 -1.66 -8.85
C CYS A 67 8.55 -2.03 -7.37
N LEU A 68 8.35 -0.98 -6.57
CA LEU A 68 7.98 -1.01 -5.18
C LEU A 68 6.48 -0.76 -5.08
N MET A 69 5.77 -1.69 -4.44
CA MET A 69 4.41 -1.48 -3.98
C MET A 69 4.42 -1.24 -2.47
N VAL A 70 3.79 -0.16 -2.03
CA VAL A 70 3.63 0.18 -0.61
C VAL A 70 2.16 0.31 -0.30
N CYS A 71 1.69 -0.46 0.68
CA CYS A 71 0.32 -0.42 1.18
C CYS A 71 0.33 0.29 2.53
N VAL A 72 -0.38 1.41 2.60
CA VAL A 72 -0.70 2.11 3.84
C VAL A 72 -1.93 1.45 4.44
N LEU A 73 -1.82 0.99 5.68
CA LEU A 73 -2.85 0.21 6.35
C LEU A 73 -3.51 1.03 7.46
N GLU A 74 -4.82 0.83 7.60
CA GLU A 74 -5.63 1.33 8.69
C GLU A 74 -6.12 0.14 9.52
N LYS A 75 -6.06 0.26 10.86
CA LYS A 75 -6.68 -0.71 11.75
C LYS A 75 -8.19 -0.60 11.64
N LYS A 76 -8.86 -1.72 11.38
CA LYS A 76 -10.32 -1.78 11.45
C LYS A 76 -10.73 -1.54 12.90
N ALA A 77 -11.68 -0.64 13.11
CA ALA A 77 -12.30 -0.48 14.41
C ALA A 77 -12.89 -1.83 14.86
N GLN A 78 -12.44 -2.35 16.00
CA GLN A 78 -13.07 -3.50 16.62
C GLN A 78 -14.41 -3.04 17.18
N ILE A 79 -15.50 -3.58 16.65
CA ILE A 79 -16.87 -3.38 17.16
C ILE A 79 -17.10 -4.38 18.28
#